data_AF-A0A1V6FFC0-F1
#
_entry.id   AF-A0A1V6FFC0-F1
#
_cell.length_a   1.000
_cell.length_b   1.000
_cell.length_c   1.000
_cell.angle_alpha   90.00
_cell.angle_beta   90.00
_cell.angle_gamma   90.00
#
_symmetry.space_group_name_H-M   'P 1'
#
loop_
_entity.id
_entity.type
_entity.pdbx_description
1 polymer ?
#
loop_
_entity_poly.entity_id
_entity_poly.type
_entity_poly.pdbx_seq_one_letter_code
_entity_poly.pdbx_strand_id
1 'polypeptide(L)'
;MDKKQTNPQIIDENNLPKAKDCPKEDVSITPKEKKHSRISKKQVLIISIVSVVFVAIVVVTTILIVKYLYPQDTDPENDYSIPIRKEYSYAIDISDENGYVIDSSWLGNRDYSSLDIVYSGDEGPMVGSDLRIYFSENEELRTPGRVSTVEFKSNGELICKISITTVESSVYITSKEELMSILPGSQEIYIQTEDIDMVGETLQIEGFSGKYYGNHKKISNLRFSGDKSGLFTFPENAFISSLTLDKFSADCYSSSESSYFGTLADRAYNTEITYCISTGIINLETGSNEGLYALGGLLGDTSCSARIRNTDIVNEVSYCQTDVDLHATGNGYIFVGGISGISKNVTFELCYSLGEVNVEISDENDISGIAAGGISGSLEKEYAPSVIIEALDTGKKLYSYSDINIDVKGGGDGITISAGGIFGIVINHGMINSGYFGEMYIRSGSCNLHAGGFSGRAENSTVWEMAFRGITIEAIIEIRSAGGVYAGGLAGITSEVVYSEITKVPLPSIETLSASGGPGSRPQIAEEYVAYEL
;
A
#
# COMPACT_ATOMS: atom_id res chain seq x y z
N MET A 1 5.55 57.37 -0.97
CA MET A 1 5.81 58.67 -0.33
C MET A 1 6.11 58.44 1.13
N ASP A 2 7.32 58.83 1.50
CA ASP A 2 7.90 59.17 2.82
C ASP A 2 7.75 58.29 4.07
N LYS A 3 8.93 57.89 4.54
CA LYS A 3 9.30 57.35 5.86
C LYS A 3 9.14 58.39 6.98
N LYS A 4 8.86 57.93 8.21
CA LYS A 4 9.50 58.31 9.50
C LYS A 4 8.80 57.55 10.66
N GLN A 5 9.43 56.61 11.37
CA GLN A 5 10.48 56.66 12.42
C GLN A 5 10.05 57.21 13.81
N THR A 6 10.29 56.35 14.83
CA THR A 6 10.77 56.60 16.23
C THR A 6 9.83 57.36 17.19
N ASN A 7 9.77 57.16 18.52
CA ASN A 7 10.53 56.41 19.55
C ASN A 7 9.67 56.37 20.86
N PRO A 8 9.95 55.53 21.87
CA PRO A 8 9.32 55.57 23.20
C PRO A 8 10.15 56.35 24.26
N GLN A 9 9.49 56.98 25.23
CA GLN A 9 10.04 57.49 26.51
C GLN A 9 9.01 57.21 27.62
N ILE A 10 9.26 56.33 28.59
CA ILE A 10 9.92 56.52 29.91
C ILE A 10 9.31 57.67 30.74
N ILE A 11 8.65 57.33 31.87
CA ILE A 11 8.71 58.09 33.13
C ILE A 11 8.71 57.09 34.30
N ASP A 12 9.52 57.47 35.29
CA ASP A 12 10.21 56.75 36.35
C ASP A 12 9.50 56.87 37.72
N GLU A 13 10.04 56.12 38.68
CA GLU A 13 9.63 55.88 40.05
C GLU A 13 9.60 57.10 40.99
N ASN A 14 8.92 56.88 42.13
CA ASN A 14 8.99 57.58 43.43
C ASN A 14 7.90 58.61 43.74
N ASN A 15 6.88 58.17 44.51
CA ASN A 15 6.39 58.91 45.67
C ASN A 15 5.59 58.01 46.64
N LEU A 16 6.26 57.59 47.72
CA LEU A 16 5.64 57.07 48.95
C LEU A 16 4.94 58.19 49.74
N PRO A 17 3.95 57.85 50.58
CA PRO A 17 3.84 58.46 51.90
C PRO A 17 3.97 57.44 53.04
N LYS A 18 4.75 57.85 54.05
CA LYS A 18 5.04 57.15 55.31
C LYS A 18 3.82 57.13 56.25
N ALA A 19 3.66 56.00 56.95
CA ALA A 19 2.74 55.80 58.05
C ALA A 19 3.21 56.51 59.34
N LYS A 20 2.26 56.97 60.16
CA LYS A 20 2.46 57.41 61.56
C LYS A 20 1.35 56.85 62.45
N ASP A 21 1.80 55.99 63.36
CA ASP A 21 1.41 55.65 64.74
C ASP A 21 -0.05 55.44 65.21
N CYS A 22 -0.15 54.33 65.96
CA CYS A 22 -1.29 53.67 66.58
C CYS A 22 -1.85 54.37 67.84
N PRO A 23 -2.95 53.82 68.38
CA PRO A 23 -2.92 53.35 69.76
C PRO A 23 -3.33 51.88 69.92
N LYS A 24 -2.75 51.24 70.94
CA LYS A 24 -2.96 49.85 71.36
C LYS A 24 -4.18 49.74 72.29
N GLU A 25 -4.93 48.65 72.17
CA GLU A 25 -5.63 48.00 73.28
C GLU A 25 -5.56 46.48 73.12
N ASP A 26 -5.14 45.80 74.19
CA ASP A 26 -4.83 44.37 74.26
C ASP A 26 -6.07 43.48 74.24
N VAL A 27 -6.07 42.44 73.39
CA VAL A 27 -6.85 41.21 73.61
C VAL A 27 -6.03 40.00 73.15
N SER A 28 -5.53 39.23 74.11
CA SER A 28 -4.97 37.89 73.91
C SER A 28 -6.10 36.85 73.84
N ILE A 29 -6.39 36.26 72.68
CA ILE A 29 -7.16 35.00 72.59
C ILE A 29 -6.62 34.11 71.45
N THR A 30 -6.45 32.84 71.81
CA THR A 30 -5.95 31.63 71.14
C THR A 30 -6.43 31.32 69.71
N PRO A 31 -5.69 30.47 68.96
CA PRO A 31 -6.07 30.04 67.61
C PRO A 31 -7.27 29.08 67.65
N LYS A 32 -8.32 29.40 66.88
CA LYS A 32 -9.42 28.48 66.57
C LYS A 32 -8.94 27.39 65.61
N GLU A 33 -8.88 26.16 66.09
CA GLU A 33 -8.76 24.95 65.28
C GLU A 33 -9.83 24.91 64.18
N LYS A 34 -9.41 24.86 62.91
CA LYS A 34 -10.27 24.47 61.80
C LYS A 34 -10.44 22.95 61.82
N LYS A 35 -11.66 22.52 62.13
CA LYS A 35 -12.13 21.14 62.17
C LYS A 35 -12.02 20.52 60.76
N HIS A 36 -10.95 19.78 60.47
CA HIS A 36 -10.90 18.90 59.30
C HIS A 36 -11.99 17.82 59.45
N SER A 37 -12.99 17.82 58.57
CA SER A 37 -13.96 16.73 58.49
C SER A 37 -13.21 15.47 58.04
N ARG A 38 -12.90 14.57 58.98
CA ARG A 38 -12.38 13.24 58.67
C ARG A 38 -13.44 12.52 57.83
N ILE A 39 -13.17 12.38 56.53
CA ILE A 39 -13.90 11.48 55.63
C ILE A 39 -13.87 10.11 56.30
N SER A 40 -15.04 9.56 56.61
CA SER A 40 -15.10 8.29 57.34
C SER A 40 -14.50 7.18 56.48
N LYS A 41 -13.89 6.16 57.10
CA LYS A 41 -13.35 4.99 56.38
C LYS A 41 -14.37 4.35 55.42
N LYS A 42 -15.67 4.48 55.72
CA LYS A 42 -16.78 4.03 54.84
C LYS A 42 -16.90 4.88 53.57
N GLN A 43 -16.69 6.20 53.64
CA GLN A 43 -16.74 7.08 52.47
C GLN A 43 -15.52 6.88 51.57
N VAL A 44 -14.32 6.65 52.13
CA VAL A 44 -13.12 6.30 51.33
C VAL A 44 -13.33 4.96 50.62
N LEU A 45 -13.92 3.96 51.30
CA LEU A 45 -14.25 2.67 50.69
C LEU A 45 -15.25 2.82 49.53
N ILE A 46 -16.32 3.61 49.72
CA ILE A 46 -17.32 3.85 48.68
C ILE A 46 -16.71 4.59 47.48
N ILE A 47 -15.88 5.61 47.71
CA ILE A 47 -15.21 6.35 46.63
C ILE A 47 -14.27 5.42 45.86
N SER A 48 -13.47 4.57 46.53
CA SER A 48 -12.65 3.57 45.85
C SER A 48 -13.46 2.59 45.01
N ILE A 49 -14.59 2.09 45.54
CA ILE A 49 -15.47 1.16 44.79
C ILE A 49 -16.04 1.87 43.56
N VAL A 50 -16.52 3.11 43.70
CA VAL A 50 -17.08 3.90 42.59
C VAL A 50 -16.01 4.20 41.53
N SER A 51 -14.78 4.53 41.93
CA SER A 51 -13.66 4.74 41.00
C SER A 51 -13.29 3.47 40.24
N VAL A 52 -13.25 2.31 40.90
CA VAL A 52 -12.99 1.03 40.25
C VAL A 52 -14.10 0.67 39.26
N VAL A 53 -15.37 0.89 39.63
CA VAL A 53 -16.51 0.67 38.73
C VAL A 53 -16.46 1.63 37.54
N PHE A 54 -16.11 2.90 37.76
CA PHE A 54 -16.00 3.89 36.68
C PHE A 54 -14.87 3.54 35.71
N VAL A 55 -13.70 3.14 36.21
CA VAL A 55 -12.58 2.66 35.37
C VAL A 55 -12.99 1.40 34.61
N ALA A 56 -13.68 0.46 35.24
CA ALA A 56 -14.18 -0.74 34.57
C ALA A 56 -15.19 -0.40 33.47
N ILE A 57 -16.10 0.55 33.70
CA ILE A 57 -17.04 1.03 32.68
C ILE A 57 -16.25 1.64 31.52
N VAL A 58 -15.36 2.60 31.78
CA VAL A 58 -14.55 3.26 30.73
C VAL A 58 -13.80 2.22 29.91
N VAL A 59 -13.07 1.29 30.54
CA VAL A 59 -12.35 0.20 29.84
C VAL A 59 -13.30 -0.65 28.99
N VAL A 60 -14.46 -1.06 29.52
CA VAL A 60 -15.43 -1.87 28.77
C VAL A 60 -16.03 -1.08 27.60
N THR A 61 -16.41 0.19 27.79
CA THR A 61 -16.89 1.04 26.70
C THR A 61 -15.83 1.29 25.65
N THR A 62 -14.56 1.53 26.02
CA THR A 62 -13.46 1.69 25.07
C THR A 62 -13.24 0.40 24.28
N ILE A 63 -13.24 -0.77 24.93
CA ILE A 63 -13.15 -2.07 24.25
C ILE A 63 -14.32 -2.27 23.29
N LEU A 64 -15.55 -1.95 23.69
CA LEU A 64 -16.73 -2.07 22.84
C LEU A 64 -16.71 -1.08 21.67
N ILE A 65 -16.29 0.16 21.88
CA ILE A 65 -16.16 1.18 20.82
C ILE A 65 -15.06 0.79 19.83
N VAL A 66 -13.91 0.34 20.31
CA VAL A 66 -12.83 -0.19 19.45
C VAL A 66 -13.33 -1.39 18.65
N LYS A 67 -14.07 -2.32 19.27
CA LYS A 67 -14.66 -3.48 18.59
C LYS A 67 -15.77 -3.12 17.59
N TYR A 68 -16.45 -1.98 17.76
CA TYR A 68 -17.53 -1.53 16.87
C TYR A 68 -17.02 -0.63 15.73
N LEU A 69 -15.92 0.10 15.96
CA LEU A 69 -15.24 0.93 14.95
C LEU A 69 -14.24 0.12 14.11
N TYR A 70 -13.67 -0.92 14.70
CA TYR A 70 -12.81 -1.90 14.04
C TYR A 70 -13.41 -3.30 14.29
N PRO A 71 -14.24 -3.81 13.37
CA PRO A 71 -14.61 -5.22 13.41
C PRO A 71 -13.31 -6.02 13.37
N GLN A 72 -12.99 -6.70 14.47
CA GLN A 72 -11.95 -7.72 14.43
C GLN A 72 -12.52 -8.89 13.63
N ASP A 73 -12.17 -8.95 12.35
CA ASP A 73 -12.08 -10.22 11.63
C ASP A 73 -11.02 -11.04 12.37
N THR A 74 -11.46 -11.76 13.39
CA THR A 74 -10.65 -12.72 14.13
C THR A 74 -11.38 -14.04 14.07
N ASP A 75 -11.02 -14.83 13.08
CA ASP A 75 -11.12 -16.28 13.17
C ASP A 75 -9.75 -16.77 13.68
N PRO A 76 -9.62 -17.15 14.95
CA PRO A 76 -8.35 -17.55 15.53
C PRO A 76 -8.27 -19.07 15.46
N GLU A 77 -7.91 -19.63 14.30
CA GLU A 77 -7.36 -20.99 14.13
C GLU A 77 -7.19 -21.31 12.63
N ASN A 78 -6.14 -20.78 11.99
CA ASN A 78 -5.29 -21.42 10.97
C ASN A 78 -4.42 -20.39 10.23
N ASP A 79 -3.21 -20.83 9.87
CA ASP A 79 -2.18 -20.16 9.05
C ASP A 79 -2.69 -19.16 8.01
N TYR A 80 -2.11 -17.96 8.00
CA TYR A 80 -2.02 -17.02 6.87
C TYR A 80 -3.18 -17.07 5.86
N SER A 81 -4.43 -16.99 6.33
CA SER A 81 -5.56 -16.86 5.43
C SER A 81 -5.53 -15.47 4.82
N ILE A 82 -5.02 -15.39 3.58
CA ILE A 82 -5.21 -14.29 2.63
C ILE A 82 -6.59 -13.67 2.87
N PRO A 83 -6.73 -12.34 3.01
CA PRO A 83 -8.03 -11.74 3.28
C PRO A 83 -9.01 -12.16 2.20
N ILE A 84 -10.06 -12.90 2.60
CA ILE A 84 -11.11 -13.37 1.70
C ILE A 84 -11.68 -12.12 1.03
N ARG A 85 -11.45 -12.00 -0.28
CA ARG A 85 -11.95 -10.89 -1.07
C ARG A 85 -13.48 -10.88 -1.00
N LYS A 86 -14.06 -9.79 -0.52
CA LYS A 86 -15.52 -9.61 -0.44
C LYS A 86 -16.09 -8.81 -1.62
N GLU A 87 -15.25 -8.26 -2.50
CA GLU A 87 -15.68 -7.42 -3.63
C GLU A 87 -15.18 -7.99 -4.96
N TYR A 88 -16.10 -8.19 -5.91
CA TYR A 88 -15.85 -8.74 -7.23
C TYR A 88 -16.42 -7.80 -8.31
N SER A 89 -15.72 -7.71 -9.44
CA SER A 89 -16.15 -6.95 -10.62
C SER A 89 -16.27 -7.85 -11.85
N TYR A 90 -17.37 -7.74 -12.58
CA TYR A 90 -17.63 -8.49 -13.81
C TYR A 90 -18.13 -7.54 -14.91
N ALA A 91 -18.02 -7.97 -16.17
CA ALA A 91 -18.61 -7.28 -17.30
C ALA A 91 -19.41 -8.23 -18.20
N ILE A 92 -20.55 -7.76 -18.71
CA ILE A 92 -21.41 -8.49 -19.63
C ILE A 92 -21.75 -7.60 -20.82
N ASP A 93 -21.73 -8.18 -22.03
CA ASP A 93 -22.16 -7.47 -23.23
C ASP A 93 -23.68 -7.29 -23.23
N ILE A 94 -24.15 -6.11 -23.60
CA ILE A 94 -25.57 -5.78 -23.71
C ILE A 94 -26.36 -6.72 -24.63
N SER A 95 -25.69 -7.30 -25.62
CA SER A 95 -26.27 -8.26 -26.57
C SER A 95 -26.27 -9.70 -26.07
N ASP A 96 -25.68 -9.98 -24.91
CA ASP A 96 -25.60 -11.32 -24.34
C ASP A 96 -26.88 -11.70 -23.58
N GLU A 97 -27.77 -12.41 -24.28
CA GLU A 97 -29.03 -12.91 -23.71
C GLU A 97 -28.85 -14.17 -22.84
N ASN A 98 -27.74 -14.90 -23.01
CA ASN A 98 -27.51 -16.16 -22.31
C ASN A 98 -26.69 -15.95 -21.03
N GLY A 99 -25.88 -14.90 -21.00
CA GLY A 99 -24.97 -14.59 -19.92
C GLY A 99 -23.99 -15.73 -19.61
N TYR A 100 -23.35 -15.65 -18.44
CA TYR A 100 -22.36 -16.63 -18.01
C TYR A 100 -22.36 -16.83 -16.50
N VAL A 101 -21.83 -17.97 -16.07
CA VAL A 101 -21.74 -18.35 -14.64
C VAL A 101 -20.51 -17.70 -14.02
N ILE A 102 -20.71 -17.02 -12.90
CA ILE A 102 -19.62 -16.37 -12.14
C ILE A 102 -18.94 -17.34 -11.19
N ASP A 103 -17.76 -16.95 -10.71
CA ASP A 103 -17.06 -17.72 -9.69
C ASP A 103 -17.95 -17.88 -8.44
N SER A 104 -17.87 -19.06 -7.81
CA SER A 104 -18.64 -19.43 -6.62
C SER A 104 -17.77 -19.66 -5.39
N SER A 105 -16.45 -19.50 -5.50
CA SER A 105 -15.50 -19.81 -4.44
C SER A 105 -15.77 -19.01 -3.15
N TRP A 106 -16.29 -17.78 -3.27
CA TRP A 106 -16.69 -16.92 -2.15
C TRP A 106 -17.86 -17.44 -1.32
N LEU A 107 -18.65 -18.40 -1.83
CA LEU A 107 -19.69 -19.06 -1.03
C LEU A 107 -19.08 -19.92 0.08
N GLY A 108 -17.88 -20.47 -0.14
CA GLY A 108 -17.28 -21.49 0.72
C GLY A 108 -18.22 -22.69 0.86
N ASN A 109 -18.59 -23.02 2.10
CA ASN A 109 -19.53 -24.11 2.40
C ASN A 109 -21.00 -23.67 2.49
N ARG A 110 -21.33 -22.43 2.13
CA ARG A 110 -22.70 -21.88 2.25
C ARG A 110 -23.52 -22.26 1.02
N ASP A 111 -24.80 -22.56 1.25
CA ASP A 111 -25.76 -22.71 0.16
C ASP A 111 -26.23 -21.32 -0.31
N TYR A 112 -26.32 -21.10 -1.62
CA TYR A 112 -26.85 -19.87 -2.19
C TYR A 112 -28.25 -19.55 -1.66
N SER A 113 -29.08 -20.58 -1.46
CA SER A 113 -30.45 -20.43 -0.94
C SER A 113 -30.51 -19.87 0.50
N SER A 114 -29.39 -19.92 1.22
CA SER A 114 -29.26 -19.40 2.58
C SER A 114 -28.83 -17.93 2.65
N LEU A 115 -28.60 -17.29 1.51
CA LEU A 115 -28.11 -15.91 1.43
C LEU A 115 -29.24 -14.92 1.22
N ASP A 116 -29.17 -13.82 1.96
CA ASP A 116 -29.96 -12.62 1.71
C ASP A 116 -29.32 -11.86 0.55
N ILE A 117 -30.05 -11.69 -0.55
CA ILE A 117 -29.54 -11.02 -1.75
C ILE A 117 -30.15 -9.62 -1.84
N VAL A 118 -29.29 -8.60 -1.86
CA VAL A 118 -29.68 -7.20 -1.93
C VAL A 118 -29.15 -6.59 -3.22
N TYR A 119 -30.07 -6.15 -4.07
CA TYR A 119 -29.75 -5.40 -5.29
C TYR A 119 -29.79 -3.91 -5.00
N SER A 120 -28.76 -3.16 -5.40
CA SER A 120 -28.76 -1.69 -5.30
C SER A 120 -28.98 -1.05 -6.67
N GLY A 121 -30.07 -0.30 -6.82
CA GLY A 121 -30.43 0.45 -8.03
C GLY A 121 -31.71 -0.06 -8.73
N ASP A 122 -32.14 0.63 -9.79
CA ASP A 122 -33.17 0.12 -10.70
C ASP A 122 -32.59 -1.12 -11.44
N GLU A 123 -33.34 -2.23 -11.54
CA GLU A 123 -32.88 -3.60 -11.89
C GLU A 123 -32.08 -3.75 -13.21
N GLY A 124 -30.75 -3.49 -13.19
CA GLY A 124 -29.82 -3.76 -14.30
C GLY A 124 -29.44 -5.24 -14.44
N PRO A 125 -28.21 -5.59 -14.88
CA PRO A 125 -27.76 -6.99 -14.84
C PRO A 125 -27.89 -7.58 -13.42
N MET A 126 -28.42 -8.80 -13.36
CA MET A 126 -28.77 -9.53 -12.14
C MET A 126 -27.94 -10.81 -12.02
N VAL A 127 -28.00 -11.48 -10.86
CA VAL A 127 -27.38 -12.79 -10.63
C VAL A 127 -28.46 -13.81 -10.29
N GLY A 128 -28.58 -14.84 -11.11
CA GLY A 128 -29.54 -15.93 -10.94
C GLY A 128 -29.18 -16.86 -9.79
N SER A 129 -30.13 -17.73 -9.43
CA SER A 129 -29.91 -18.76 -8.40
C SER A 129 -28.87 -19.81 -8.78
N ASP A 130 -28.54 -19.91 -10.07
CA ASP A 130 -27.47 -20.73 -10.63
C ASP A 130 -26.15 -19.95 -10.76
N LEU A 131 -26.05 -18.76 -10.16
CA LEU A 131 -24.92 -17.83 -10.24
C LEU A 131 -24.64 -17.30 -11.65
N ARG A 132 -25.61 -17.39 -12.57
CA ARG A 132 -25.51 -16.80 -13.89
C ARG A 132 -25.79 -15.31 -13.85
N ILE A 133 -24.92 -14.49 -14.42
CA ILE A 133 -25.25 -13.10 -14.72
C ILE A 133 -26.20 -13.08 -15.92
N TYR A 134 -27.28 -12.33 -15.85
CA TYR A 134 -28.20 -12.12 -16.97
C TYR A 134 -28.87 -10.74 -16.85
N PHE A 135 -29.48 -10.25 -17.93
CA PHE A 135 -30.27 -9.02 -17.89
C PHE A 135 -31.71 -9.30 -17.49
N SER A 136 -32.28 -8.42 -16.67
CA SER A 136 -33.73 -8.38 -16.46
C SER A 136 -34.48 -8.22 -17.79
N GLU A 137 -35.77 -8.59 -17.80
CA GLU A 137 -36.63 -8.43 -18.98
C GLU A 137 -36.84 -6.95 -19.38
N ASN A 138 -36.43 -6.00 -18.53
CA ASN A 138 -36.56 -4.58 -18.82
C ASN A 138 -35.40 -4.07 -19.69
N GLU A 139 -35.66 -3.97 -20.99
CA GLU A 139 -34.70 -3.49 -21.99
C GLU A 139 -34.17 -2.07 -21.71
N GLU A 140 -34.92 -1.21 -21.01
CA GLU A 140 -34.47 0.16 -20.66
C GLU A 140 -33.28 0.16 -19.68
N LEU A 141 -33.03 -0.97 -19.00
CA LEU A 141 -31.97 -1.11 -18.00
C LEU A 141 -30.68 -1.67 -18.60
N ARG A 142 -30.70 -2.02 -19.89
CA ARG A 142 -29.56 -2.43 -20.71
C ARG A 142 -28.88 -1.19 -21.28
N THR A 143 -28.05 -0.51 -20.49
CA THR A 143 -27.34 0.71 -20.92
C THR A 143 -25.83 0.53 -20.79
N PRO A 144 -25.04 0.76 -21.86
CA PRO A 144 -23.58 0.68 -21.77
C PRO A 144 -23.02 1.63 -20.71
N GLY A 145 -22.01 1.18 -19.96
CA GLY A 145 -21.41 1.93 -18.86
C GLY A 145 -22.21 1.89 -17.56
N ARG A 146 -23.39 1.27 -17.53
CA ARG A 146 -24.14 1.06 -16.29
C ARG A 146 -23.44 0.02 -15.41
N VAL A 147 -23.29 0.34 -14.13
CA VAL A 147 -22.80 -0.59 -13.10
C VAL A 147 -23.97 -0.94 -12.19
N SER A 148 -24.22 -2.23 -12.00
CA SER A 148 -25.19 -2.74 -11.01
C SER A 148 -24.44 -3.48 -9.91
N THR A 149 -24.90 -3.32 -8.67
CA THR A 149 -24.27 -4.00 -7.54
C THR A 149 -25.25 -4.96 -6.87
N VAL A 150 -24.75 -6.16 -6.58
CA VAL A 150 -25.46 -7.23 -5.89
C VAL A 150 -24.68 -7.59 -4.64
N GLU A 151 -25.30 -7.46 -3.48
CA GLU A 151 -24.73 -7.86 -2.19
C GLU A 151 -25.34 -9.18 -1.73
N PHE A 152 -24.49 -10.13 -1.38
CA PHE A 152 -24.82 -11.41 -0.78
C PHE A 152 -24.50 -11.35 0.70
N LYS A 153 -25.52 -11.54 1.54
CA LYS A 153 -25.42 -11.46 3.00
C LYS A 153 -25.82 -12.77 3.66
N SER A 154 -25.24 -13.06 4.82
CA SER A 154 -25.66 -14.16 5.69
C SER A 154 -25.77 -13.65 7.11
N ASN A 155 -26.95 -13.79 7.72
CA ASN A 155 -27.23 -13.25 9.06
C ASN A 155 -26.92 -11.74 9.19
N GLY A 156 -27.12 -10.97 8.12
CA GLY A 156 -26.84 -9.54 8.06
C GLY A 156 -25.38 -9.16 7.80
N GLU A 157 -24.45 -10.11 7.74
CA GLU A 157 -23.05 -9.87 7.40
C GLU A 157 -22.83 -9.94 5.88
N LEU A 158 -22.07 -9.00 5.32
CA LEU A 158 -21.65 -9.04 3.92
C LEU A 158 -20.67 -10.19 3.67
N ILE A 159 -21.08 -11.13 2.82
CA ILE A 159 -20.25 -12.24 2.36
C ILE A 159 -19.54 -11.86 1.06
N CYS A 160 -20.29 -11.30 0.12
CA CYS A 160 -19.78 -10.94 -1.20
C CYS A 160 -20.57 -9.77 -1.77
N LYS A 161 -19.89 -8.88 -2.46
CA LYS A 161 -20.45 -7.77 -3.23
C LYS A 161 -19.94 -7.90 -4.65
N ILE A 162 -20.86 -7.94 -5.61
CA ILE A 162 -20.57 -8.13 -7.02
C ILE A 162 -21.02 -6.88 -7.76
N SER A 163 -20.09 -6.22 -8.44
CA SER A 163 -20.35 -5.13 -9.37
C SER A 163 -20.34 -5.67 -10.79
N ILE A 164 -21.38 -5.40 -11.56
CA ILE A 164 -21.54 -5.88 -12.94
C ILE A 164 -21.64 -4.68 -13.86
N THR A 165 -20.66 -4.53 -14.74
CA THR A 165 -20.59 -3.47 -15.75
C THR A 165 -21.22 -3.94 -17.05
N THR A 166 -22.18 -3.20 -17.57
CA THR A 166 -22.73 -3.43 -18.90
C THR A 166 -21.83 -2.78 -19.95
N VAL A 167 -21.41 -3.54 -20.96
CA VAL A 167 -20.61 -3.05 -22.09
C VAL A 167 -21.32 -3.34 -23.42
N GLU A 168 -20.80 -2.80 -24.52
CA GLU A 168 -21.35 -3.02 -25.86
C GLU A 168 -20.20 -3.29 -26.84
N SER A 169 -20.47 -4.09 -27.87
CA SER A 169 -19.52 -4.42 -28.94
C SER A 169 -18.23 -5.08 -28.42
N SER A 170 -18.37 -6.01 -27.47
CA SER A 170 -17.25 -6.75 -26.92
C SER A 170 -16.94 -8.03 -27.70
N VAL A 171 -15.69 -8.49 -27.57
CA VAL A 171 -15.20 -9.76 -28.07
C VAL A 171 -15.03 -10.70 -26.87
N TYR A 172 -15.74 -11.82 -26.90
CA TYR A 172 -15.60 -12.85 -25.88
C TYR A 172 -14.33 -13.67 -26.08
N ILE A 173 -13.60 -13.88 -25.00
CA ILE A 173 -12.42 -14.73 -24.94
C ILE A 173 -12.83 -16.01 -24.20
N THR A 174 -13.05 -17.08 -24.97
CA THR A 174 -13.49 -18.41 -24.51
C THR A 174 -12.41 -19.49 -24.68
N SER A 175 -11.34 -19.16 -25.42
CA SER A 175 -10.30 -20.10 -25.81
C SER A 175 -8.92 -19.44 -25.89
N LYS A 176 -7.89 -20.29 -25.91
CA LYS A 176 -6.50 -19.88 -26.09
C LYS A 176 -6.29 -19.18 -27.44
N GLU A 177 -6.89 -19.71 -28.50
CA GLU A 177 -6.78 -19.16 -29.85
C GLU A 177 -7.35 -17.75 -29.95
N GLU A 178 -8.47 -17.48 -29.28
CA GLU A 178 -9.07 -16.14 -29.22
C GLU A 178 -8.20 -15.17 -28.41
N LEU A 179 -7.66 -15.60 -27.27
CA LEU A 179 -6.73 -14.78 -26.48
C LEU A 179 -5.48 -14.40 -27.29
N MET A 180 -4.91 -15.37 -28.03
CA MET A 180 -3.75 -15.15 -28.90
C MET A 180 -4.08 -14.32 -30.15
N SER A 181 -5.36 -14.12 -30.48
CA SER A 181 -5.80 -13.33 -31.64
C SER A 181 -5.91 -11.83 -31.36
N ILE A 182 -5.77 -11.41 -30.10
CA ILE A 182 -5.78 -9.99 -29.72
C ILE A 182 -4.63 -9.28 -30.45
N LEU A 183 -5.01 -8.30 -31.28
CA LEU A 183 -4.05 -7.60 -32.12
C LEU A 183 -3.22 -6.59 -31.31
N PRO A 184 -1.95 -6.39 -31.68
CA PRO A 184 -1.17 -5.26 -31.17
C PRO A 184 -1.89 -3.94 -31.37
N GLY A 185 -1.88 -3.07 -30.37
CA GLY A 185 -2.57 -1.78 -30.43
C GLY A 185 -4.08 -1.84 -30.29
N SER A 186 -4.68 -2.99 -29.97
CA SER A 186 -6.14 -3.14 -29.91
C SER A 186 -6.77 -2.15 -28.92
N GLN A 187 -7.89 -1.56 -29.36
CA GLN A 187 -8.76 -0.66 -28.61
C GLN A 187 -10.11 -1.31 -28.27
N GLU A 188 -10.27 -2.60 -28.61
CA GLU A 188 -11.52 -3.32 -28.42
C GLU A 188 -11.79 -3.61 -26.93
N ILE A 189 -13.02 -4.04 -26.66
CA ILE A 189 -13.44 -4.49 -25.35
C ILE A 189 -13.41 -6.02 -25.37
N TYR A 190 -12.63 -6.64 -24.47
CA TYR A 190 -12.54 -8.08 -24.33
C TYR A 190 -13.16 -8.55 -23.02
N ILE A 191 -13.95 -9.63 -23.09
CA ILE A 191 -14.56 -10.27 -21.92
C ILE A 191 -14.14 -11.74 -21.87
N GLN A 192 -13.35 -12.12 -20.88
CA GLN A 192 -13.01 -13.52 -20.66
C GLN A 192 -14.15 -14.24 -19.93
N THR A 193 -14.49 -15.45 -20.37
CA THR A 193 -15.56 -16.27 -19.73
C THR A 193 -15.12 -17.65 -19.31
N GLU A 194 -13.98 -18.11 -19.84
CA GLU A 194 -13.38 -19.41 -19.52
C GLU A 194 -11.96 -19.23 -18.99
N ASP A 195 -11.50 -20.17 -18.17
CA ASP A 195 -10.09 -20.25 -17.78
C ASP A 195 -9.26 -20.75 -18.97
N ILE A 196 -8.07 -20.18 -19.15
CA ILE A 196 -7.18 -20.47 -20.29
C ILE A 196 -5.84 -20.99 -19.77
N ASP A 197 -5.36 -22.09 -20.36
CA ASP A 197 -4.05 -22.67 -20.07
C ASP A 197 -3.08 -22.40 -21.23
N MET A 198 -1.95 -21.76 -20.91
CA MET A 198 -0.91 -21.34 -21.87
C MET A 198 0.27 -22.31 -21.94
N VAL A 199 0.16 -23.54 -21.41
CA VAL A 199 1.21 -24.57 -21.53
C VAL A 199 1.74 -24.70 -22.96
N GLY A 200 3.05 -24.49 -23.10
CA GLY A 200 3.77 -24.64 -24.37
C GLY A 200 3.69 -23.44 -25.31
N GLU A 201 2.97 -22.38 -24.93
CA GLU A 201 2.83 -21.16 -25.73
C GLU A 201 3.40 -19.95 -24.99
N THR A 202 3.72 -18.92 -25.76
CA THR A 202 4.11 -17.60 -25.25
C THR A 202 3.19 -16.55 -25.87
N LEU A 203 2.74 -15.58 -25.10
CA LEU A 203 1.88 -14.50 -25.59
C LEU A 203 2.30 -13.15 -25.01
N GLN A 204 2.48 -12.16 -25.88
CA GLN A 204 2.64 -10.76 -25.53
C GLN A 204 1.67 -9.92 -26.33
N ILE A 205 0.83 -9.15 -25.65
CA ILE A 205 -0.12 -8.22 -26.25
C ILE A 205 0.54 -6.83 -26.24
N GLU A 206 1.08 -6.43 -27.38
CA GLU A 206 1.83 -5.17 -27.48
C GLU A 206 0.90 -3.95 -27.63
N GLY A 207 1.15 -2.88 -26.88
CA GLY A 207 0.52 -1.57 -27.08
C GLY A 207 -0.99 -1.53 -26.83
N PHE A 208 -1.53 -2.41 -25.99
CA PHE A 208 -2.97 -2.48 -25.71
C PHE A 208 -3.52 -1.15 -25.18
N SER A 209 -4.64 -0.67 -25.74
CA SER A 209 -5.30 0.58 -25.34
C SER A 209 -6.82 0.45 -25.18
N GLY A 210 -7.31 -0.79 -25.15
CA GLY A 210 -8.72 -1.14 -24.98
C GLY A 210 -9.12 -1.40 -23.53
N LYS A 211 -10.18 -2.19 -23.37
CA LYS A 211 -10.64 -2.66 -22.05
C LYS A 211 -10.60 -4.18 -21.99
N TYR A 212 -9.92 -4.73 -20.99
CA TYR A 212 -9.86 -6.17 -20.77
C TYR A 212 -10.53 -6.54 -19.44
N TYR A 213 -11.64 -7.25 -19.51
CA TYR A 213 -12.34 -7.79 -18.36
C TYR A 213 -12.05 -9.28 -18.23
N GLY A 214 -11.19 -9.64 -17.28
CA GLY A 214 -10.87 -11.04 -16.97
C GLY A 214 -12.00 -11.79 -16.27
N ASN A 215 -13.00 -11.09 -15.72
CA ASN A 215 -14.16 -11.68 -15.03
C ASN A 215 -13.81 -12.76 -13.99
N HIS A 216 -12.70 -12.56 -13.27
CA HIS A 216 -12.11 -13.48 -12.29
C HIS A 216 -11.74 -14.85 -12.87
N LYS A 217 -11.59 -14.95 -14.20
CA LYS A 217 -11.05 -16.11 -14.89
C LYS A 217 -9.52 -16.06 -14.88
N LYS A 218 -8.94 -17.23 -15.08
CA LYS A 218 -7.50 -17.45 -14.99
C LYS A 218 -6.88 -17.57 -16.37
N ILE A 219 -5.67 -17.04 -16.50
CA ILE A 219 -4.73 -17.42 -17.54
C ILE A 219 -3.57 -18.10 -16.82
N SER A 220 -3.37 -19.38 -17.07
CA SER A 220 -2.43 -20.23 -16.34
C SER A 220 -1.18 -20.55 -17.15
N ASN A 221 -0.05 -20.78 -16.47
CA ASN A 221 1.19 -21.30 -17.04
C ASN A 221 1.80 -20.42 -18.16
N LEU A 222 1.61 -19.10 -18.09
CA LEU A 222 2.35 -18.16 -18.94
C LEU A 222 3.84 -18.22 -18.62
N ARG A 223 4.67 -18.39 -19.65
CA ARG A 223 6.12 -18.48 -19.51
C ARG A 223 6.84 -17.51 -20.42
N PHE A 224 7.85 -16.83 -19.89
CA PHE A 224 8.68 -15.90 -20.64
C PHE A 224 10.16 -16.20 -20.42
N SER A 225 10.96 -15.87 -21.44
CA SER A 225 12.41 -15.88 -21.34
C SER A 225 12.98 -14.75 -22.20
N GLY A 226 13.98 -14.03 -21.72
CA GLY A 226 14.61 -12.93 -22.46
C GLY A 226 14.44 -11.55 -21.79
N ASP A 227 14.28 -10.51 -22.58
CA ASP A 227 14.37 -9.11 -22.14
C ASP A 227 13.02 -8.43 -21.87
N LYS A 228 11.93 -9.20 -21.92
CA LYS A 228 10.56 -8.75 -21.63
C LYS A 228 9.81 -9.80 -20.83
N SER A 229 8.79 -9.36 -20.12
CA SER A 229 7.82 -10.20 -19.42
C SER A 229 6.40 -9.65 -19.70
N GLY A 230 5.42 -10.00 -18.88
CA GLY A 230 4.09 -9.41 -18.99
C GLY A 230 3.22 -10.00 -20.08
N LEU A 231 1.94 -10.23 -19.74
CA LEU A 231 0.92 -10.48 -20.74
C LEU A 231 0.75 -9.26 -21.68
N PHE A 232 0.83 -8.05 -21.15
CA PHE A 232 0.72 -6.80 -21.91
C PHE A 232 2.05 -6.06 -21.96
N THR A 233 2.60 -5.90 -23.16
CA THR A 233 3.80 -5.09 -23.37
C THR A 233 3.39 -3.65 -23.65
N PHE A 234 3.56 -2.77 -22.66
CA PHE A 234 3.23 -1.35 -22.76
C PHE A 234 1.74 -1.00 -22.99
N PRO A 235 0.80 -1.43 -22.12
CA PRO A 235 -0.56 -0.90 -22.18
C PRO A 235 -0.58 0.61 -21.93
N GLU A 236 -1.33 1.33 -22.76
CA GLU A 236 -1.45 2.78 -22.73
C GLU A 236 -2.91 3.24 -22.83
N ASN A 237 -3.35 4.08 -21.88
CA ASN A 237 -4.76 4.53 -21.79
C ASN A 237 -5.75 3.35 -21.73
N ALA A 238 -5.33 2.23 -21.15
CA ALA A 238 -6.10 1.00 -21.09
C ALA A 238 -6.83 0.85 -19.75
N PHE A 239 -7.76 -0.10 -19.71
CA PHE A 239 -8.38 -0.59 -18.49
C PHE A 239 -8.26 -2.11 -18.44
N ILE A 240 -7.66 -2.64 -17.37
CA ILE A 240 -7.50 -4.08 -17.17
C ILE A 240 -8.11 -4.42 -15.81
N SER A 241 -9.09 -5.31 -15.79
CA SER A 241 -9.79 -5.65 -14.56
C SER A 241 -10.05 -7.12 -14.38
N SER A 242 -9.99 -7.56 -13.12
CA SER A 242 -10.48 -8.87 -12.68
C SER A 242 -9.82 -10.03 -13.41
N LEU A 243 -8.54 -9.90 -13.74
CA LEU A 243 -7.75 -10.94 -14.39
C LEU A 243 -6.88 -11.66 -13.36
N THR A 244 -6.84 -12.99 -13.41
CA THR A 244 -5.91 -13.80 -12.62
C THR A 244 -4.85 -14.42 -13.51
N LEU A 245 -3.57 -14.17 -13.23
CA LEU A 245 -2.44 -14.87 -13.83
C LEU A 245 -1.95 -15.94 -12.85
N ASP A 246 -2.12 -17.22 -13.19
CA ASP A 246 -1.76 -18.34 -12.31
C ASP A 246 -0.49 -19.04 -12.80
N LYS A 247 0.45 -19.32 -11.88
CA LYS A 247 1.71 -20.03 -12.18
C LYS A 247 2.52 -19.36 -13.30
N PHE A 248 2.62 -18.05 -13.24
CA PHE A 248 3.49 -17.28 -14.11
C PHE A 248 4.95 -17.65 -13.86
N SER A 249 5.77 -17.73 -14.91
CA SER A 249 7.20 -17.95 -14.75
C SER A 249 7.96 -17.15 -15.80
N ALA A 250 8.93 -16.35 -15.37
CA ALA A 250 9.82 -15.66 -16.29
C ALA A 250 11.27 -15.80 -15.86
N ASP A 251 12.13 -16.18 -16.80
CA ASP A 251 13.58 -16.18 -16.66
C ASP A 251 14.15 -15.10 -17.58
N CYS A 252 14.33 -13.91 -17.03
CA CYS A 252 14.68 -12.70 -17.74
C CYS A 252 16.17 -12.37 -17.65
N TYR A 253 16.74 -11.91 -18.76
CA TYR A 253 18.08 -11.33 -18.82
C TYR A 253 18.02 -10.03 -19.60
N SER A 254 18.58 -8.94 -19.07
CA SER A 254 18.66 -7.68 -19.81
C SER A 254 19.99 -6.95 -19.61
N SER A 255 20.62 -6.59 -20.72
CA SER A 255 21.78 -5.69 -20.78
C SER A 255 21.40 -4.29 -21.30
N SER A 256 20.11 -3.96 -21.35
CA SER A 256 19.63 -2.66 -21.84
C SER A 256 19.78 -1.56 -20.79
N GLU A 257 19.81 -0.30 -21.23
CA GLU A 257 19.86 0.88 -20.33
C GLU A 257 18.61 1.01 -19.47
N SER A 258 17.47 0.46 -19.91
CA SER A 258 16.25 0.40 -19.10
C SER A 258 15.44 -0.84 -19.43
N SER A 259 14.98 -1.58 -18.42
CA SER A 259 14.11 -2.73 -18.60
C SER A 259 13.15 -2.89 -17.43
N TYR A 260 11.95 -3.37 -17.74
CA TYR A 260 10.82 -3.39 -16.82
C TYR A 260 10.15 -4.74 -16.92
N PHE A 261 9.86 -5.35 -15.78
CA PHE A 261 9.35 -6.70 -15.72
C PHE A 261 8.19 -6.82 -14.73
N GLY A 262 7.08 -7.38 -15.19
CA GLY A 262 5.93 -7.70 -14.37
C GLY A 262 5.10 -8.82 -14.99
N THR A 263 4.26 -9.48 -14.21
CA THR A 263 3.44 -10.58 -14.74
C THR A 263 2.31 -10.09 -15.64
N LEU A 264 1.71 -8.95 -15.28
CA LEU A 264 0.63 -8.34 -16.05
C LEU A 264 1.19 -7.45 -17.15
N ALA A 265 2.11 -6.54 -16.82
CA ALA A 265 2.72 -5.66 -17.80
C ALA A 265 4.16 -5.28 -17.46
N ASP A 266 4.97 -5.14 -18.51
CA ASP A 266 6.32 -4.58 -18.37
C ASP A 266 6.24 -3.12 -17.90
N ARG A 267 5.42 -2.31 -18.58
CA ARG A 267 5.24 -0.90 -18.29
C ARG A 267 3.80 -0.47 -18.56
N ALA A 268 3.10 0.14 -17.63
CA ALA A 268 1.75 0.64 -17.84
C ALA A 268 1.75 2.17 -17.84
N TYR A 269 1.16 2.80 -18.87
CA TYR A 269 1.03 4.26 -18.94
C TYR A 269 -0.44 4.69 -18.99
N ASN A 270 -0.84 5.58 -18.09
CA ASN A 270 -2.22 6.02 -17.94
C ASN A 270 -3.24 4.86 -17.96
N THR A 271 -2.91 3.74 -17.32
CA THR A 271 -3.73 2.52 -17.36
C THR A 271 -4.30 2.25 -15.97
N GLU A 272 -5.60 1.98 -15.91
CA GLU A 272 -6.29 1.59 -14.69
C GLU A 272 -6.25 0.06 -14.55
N ILE A 273 -5.81 -0.41 -13.39
CA ILE A 273 -5.63 -1.83 -13.10
C ILE A 273 -6.37 -2.15 -11.83
N THR A 274 -7.46 -2.88 -11.96
CA THR A 274 -8.32 -3.20 -10.82
C THR A 274 -8.52 -4.69 -10.69
N TYR A 275 -8.65 -5.13 -9.46
CA TYR A 275 -9.02 -6.50 -9.15
C TYR A 275 -8.10 -7.61 -9.71
N CYS A 276 -6.86 -7.30 -10.11
CA CYS A 276 -5.96 -8.27 -10.74
C CYS A 276 -5.18 -9.09 -9.69
N ILE A 277 -4.97 -10.37 -9.99
CA ILE A 277 -4.26 -11.31 -9.12
C ILE A 277 -3.15 -11.98 -9.93
N SER A 278 -1.99 -12.17 -9.32
CA SER A 278 -0.90 -12.92 -9.94
C SER A 278 -0.22 -13.87 -8.96
N THR A 279 0.09 -15.09 -9.41
CA THR A 279 0.93 -16.06 -8.71
C THR A 279 2.07 -16.53 -9.61
N GLY A 280 3.26 -16.77 -9.06
CA GLY A 280 4.37 -17.27 -9.88
C GLY A 280 5.77 -16.88 -9.42
N ILE A 281 6.69 -16.78 -10.38
CA ILE A 281 8.09 -16.41 -10.15
C ILE A 281 8.63 -15.55 -11.31
N ILE A 282 9.44 -14.56 -11.00
CA ILE A 282 10.25 -13.82 -11.97
C ILE A 282 11.70 -13.81 -11.50
N ASN A 283 12.58 -14.41 -12.30
CA ASN A 283 14.02 -14.33 -12.14
C ASN A 283 14.57 -13.30 -13.13
N LEU A 284 15.35 -12.34 -12.65
CA LEU A 284 15.98 -11.31 -13.45
C LEU A 284 17.49 -11.30 -13.23
N GLU A 285 18.23 -11.40 -14.32
CA GLU A 285 19.67 -11.15 -14.37
C GLU A 285 19.95 -9.85 -15.16
N THR A 286 20.66 -8.91 -14.54
CA THR A 286 20.94 -7.59 -15.11
C THR A 286 22.40 -7.46 -15.55
N GLY A 287 22.61 -7.04 -16.80
CA GLY A 287 23.92 -7.03 -17.45
C GLY A 287 24.59 -5.66 -17.57
N SER A 288 23.87 -4.54 -17.40
CA SER A 288 24.40 -3.19 -17.62
C SER A 288 24.67 -2.45 -16.30
N ASN A 289 25.89 -1.92 -16.14
CA ASN A 289 26.33 -1.18 -14.95
C ASN A 289 25.59 0.14 -14.74
N GLU A 290 25.10 0.76 -15.82
CA GLU A 290 24.33 2.00 -15.78
C GLU A 290 22.84 1.77 -16.06
N GLY A 291 22.42 0.51 -16.23
CA GLY A 291 21.05 0.16 -16.55
C GLY A 291 20.10 0.42 -15.38
N LEU A 292 18.85 0.77 -15.70
CA LEU A 292 17.74 0.84 -14.76
C LEU A 292 16.82 -0.36 -14.96
N TYR A 293 16.61 -1.12 -13.90
CA TYR A 293 15.85 -2.36 -13.91
C TYR A 293 14.72 -2.27 -12.90
N ALA A 294 13.48 -2.42 -13.36
CA ALA A 294 12.32 -2.43 -12.49
C ALA A 294 11.62 -3.78 -12.55
N LEU A 295 11.40 -4.39 -11.40
CA LEU A 295 10.79 -5.71 -11.26
C LEU A 295 9.60 -5.61 -10.32
N GLY A 296 8.42 -6.04 -10.75
CA GLY A 296 7.26 -6.13 -9.87
C GLY A 296 6.38 -7.34 -10.09
N GLY A 297 5.61 -7.70 -9.05
CA GLY A 297 4.74 -8.87 -9.11
C GLY A 297 3.53 -8.71 -10.03
N LEU A 298 3.15 -7.49 -10.39
CA LEU A 298 2.22 -7.20 -11.50
C LEU A 298 2.87 -6.34 -12.58
N LEU A 299 3.61 -5.30 -12.17
CA LEU A 299 4.04 -4.22 -13.05
C LEU A 299 5.53 -3.95 -12.91
N GLY A 300 6.29 -3.92 -14.01
CA GLY A 300 7.66 -3.42 -13.95
C GLY A 300 7.68 -1.92 -13.63
N ASP A 301 7.01 -1.14 -14.46
CA ASP A 301 6.78 0.29 -14.29
C ASP A 301 5.30 0.63 -14.43
N THR A 302 4.81 1.57 -13.63
CA THR A 302 3.47 2.14 -13.81
C THR A 302 3.55 3.64 -13.66
N SER A 303 3.10 4.37 -14.68
CA SER A 303 3.27 5.81 -14.73
C SER A 303 2.09 6.53 -15.33
N CYS A 304 1.92 7.78 -14.92
CA CYS A 304 0.86 8.64 -15.43
C CYS A 304 1.36 10.04 -15.69
N SER A 305 0.61 10.75 -16.53
CA SER A 305 0.75 12.19 -16.64
C SER A 305 0.74 12.84 -15.26
N ALA A 306 1.62 13.81 -15.03
CA ALA A 306 1.59 14.60 -13.81
C ALA A 306 0.19 15.21 -13.62
N ARG A 307 -0.29 15.26 -12.37
CA ARG A 307 -1.66 15.66 -12.10
C ARG A 307 -1.86 17.14 -12.46
N ILE A 308 -2.81 17.42 -13.37
CA ILE A 308 -3.21 18.77 -13.76
C ILE A 308 -4.66 18.99 -13.32
N ARG A 309 -4.85 19.57 -12.12
CA ARG A 309 -6.14 19.99 -11.52
C ARG A 309 -7.12 18.84 -11.20
N ASN A 310 -8.19 19.19 -10.47
CA ASN A 310 -9.34 18.36 -10.07
C ASN A 310 -10.04 17.66 -11.25
N THR A 311 -9.36 16.76 -11.95
CA THR A 311 -9.93 15.88 -12.98
C THR A 311 -9.96 14.46 -12.45
N ASP A 312 -11.06 13.76 -12.73
CA ASP A 312 -11.40 12.42 -12.23
C ASP A 312 -10.61 11.29 -12.89
N ILE A 313 -9.34 11.50 -13.25
CA ILE A 313 -8.48 10.41 -13.71
C ILE A 313 -7.40 10.19 -12.66
N VAL A 314 -7.72 9.32 -11.72
CA VAL A 314 -6.76 8.68 -10.83
C VAL A 314 -6.48 7.34 -11.47
N ASN A 315 -5.31 7.18 -12.12
CA ASN A 315 -4.87 5.82 -12.40
C ASN A 315 -4.65 5.15 -11.05
N GLU A 316 -5.51 4.19 -10.80
CA GLU A 316 -5.61 3.45 -9.58
C GLU A 316 -5.14 2.04 -9.89
N VAL A 317 -4.14 1.59 -9.13
CA VAL A 317 -3.90 0.16 -8.99
C VAL A 317 -4.63 -0.24 -7.73
N SER A 318 -5.76 -0.93 -7.88
CA SER A 318 -6.59 -1.26 -6.72
C SER A 318 -7.16 -2.65 -6.67
N TYR A 319 -7.41 -3.09 -5.44
CA TYR A 319 -7.91 -4.44 -5.15
C TYR A 319 -7.00 -5.53 -5.74
N CYS A 320 -5.70 -5.25 -5.85
CA CYS A 320 -4.73 -6.14 -6.50
C CYS A 320 -3.99 -7.02 -5.50
N GLN A 321 -3.62 -8.23 -5.91
CA GLN A 321 -2.89 -9.16 -5.05
C GLN A 321 -1.77 -9.86 -5.83
N THR A 322 -0.61 -10.01 -5.21
CA THR A 322 0.50 -10.79 -5.75
C THR A 322 1.00 -11.83 -4.76
N ASP A 323 1.28 -13.01 -5.29
CA ASP A 323 2.02 -14.10 -4.67
C ASP A 323 3.08 -14.56 -5.67
N VAL A 324 3.98 -13.63 -6.00
CA VAL A 324 5.01 -13.80 -7.02
C VAL A 324 6.37 -13.64 -6.37
N ASP A 325 7.21 -14.65 -6.48
CA ASP A 325 8.59 -14.59 -6.01
C ASP A 325 9.43 -13.80 -7.00
N LEU A 326 10.09 -12.75 -6.53
CA LEU A 326 10.88 -11.83 -7.33
C LEU A 326 12.36 -11.99 -6.98
N HIS A 327 13.15 -12.48 -7.92
CA HIS A 327 14.60 -12.65 -7.74
C HIS A 327 15.34 -11.76 -8.72
N ALA A 328 16.17 -10.85 -8.22
CA ALA A 328 17.01 -9.98 -9.04
C ALA A 328 18.49 -10.16 -8.71
N THR A 329 19.32 -10.29 -9.74
CA THR A 329 20.78 -10.39 -9.64
C THR A 329 21.43 -9.54 -10.72
N GLY A 330 22.68 -9.13 -10.52
CA GLY A 330 23.49 -8.46 -11.54
C GLY A 330 23.95 -7.05 -11.20
N ASN A 331 23.98 -6.17 -12.21
CA ASN A 331 24.50 -4.80 -12.17
C ASN A 331 23.40 -3.71 -12.21
N GLY A 332 23.78 -2.44 -12.04
CA GLY A 332 22.93 -1.29 -12.34
C GLY A 332 22.08 -0.76 -11.18
N TYR A 333 20.99 -0.06 -11.50
CA TYR A 333 19.99 0.39 -10.54
C TYR A 333 18.81 -0.58 -10.55
N ILE A 334 18.52 -1.19 -9.40
CA ILE A 334 17.47 -2.21 -9.29
C ILE A 334 16.34 -1.68 -8.41
N PHE A 335 15.13 -1.65 -8.95
CA PHE A 335 13.89 -1.32 -8.27
C PHE A 335 13.03 -2.58 -8.20
N VAL A 336 12.73 -3.08 -7.00
CA VAL A 336 11.90 -4.28 -6.85
C VAL A 336 10.74 -4.01 -5.92
N GLY A 337 9.53 -4.39 -6.33
CA GLY A 337 8.35 -4.26 -5.48
C GLY A 337 7.31 -5.34 -5.70
N GLY A 338 6.72 -5.86 -4.63
CA GLY A 338 5.77 -6.96 -4.72
C GLY A 338 4.56 -6.71 -5.62
N ILE A 339 4.11 -5.45 -5.78
CA ILE A 339 3.13 -5.06 -6.82
C ILE A 339 3.84 -4.45 -8.03
N SER A 340 4.71 -3.45 -7.81
CA SER A 340 5.40 -2.77 -8.90
C SER A 340 6.86 -2.44 -8.62
N GLY A 341 7.73 -2.50 -9.63
CA GLY A 341 9.11 -2.02 -9.48
C GLY A 341 9.17 -0.50 -9.28
N ILE A 342 8.63 0.25 -10.23
CA ILE A 342 8.58 1.72 -10.21
C ILE A 342 7.15 2.21 -10.39
N SER A 343 6.77 3.23 -9.64
CA SER A 343 5.48 3.89 -9.71
C SER A 343 5.64 5.40 -9.77
N LYS A 344 5.08 6.04 -10.81
CA LYS A 344 5.13 7.49 -10.97
C LYS A 344 3.74 8.09 -11.19
N ASN A 345 3.33 9.00 -10.31
CA ASN A 345 2.01 9.64 -10.34
C ASN A 345 0.82 8.67 -10.19
N VAL A 346 1.04 7.46 -9.67
CA VAL A 346 0.03 6.40 -9.45
C VAL A 346 -0.43 6.35 -7.99
N THR A 347 -1.69 5.99 -7.75
CA THR A 347 -2.21 5.74 -6.39
C THR A 347 -2.54 4.26 -6.23
N PHE A 348 -2.10 3.67 -5.12
CA PHE A 348 -2.45 2.30 -4.74
C PHE A 348 -3.57 2.28 -3.69
N GLU A 349 -4.53 1.39 -3.85
CA GLU A 349 -5.58 1.14 -2.86
C GLU A 349 -5.87 -0.36 -2.71
N LEU A 350 -6.00 -0.86 -1.48
CA LEU A 350 -6.43 -2.24 -1.22
C LEU A 350 -5.55 -3.29 -1.92
N CYS A 351 -4.23 -3.12 -1.84
CA CYS A 351 -3.25 -4.00 -2.47
C CYS A 351 -2.53 -4.89 -1.47
N TYR A 352 -2.24 -6.12 -1.87
CA TYR A 352 -1.61 -7.15 -1.05
C TYR A 352 -0.43 -7.78 -1.76
N SER A 353 0.72 -7.89 -1.09
CA SER A 353 1.86 -8.67 -1.57
C SER A 353 2.19 -9.78 -0.60
N LEU A 354 2.41 -10.98 -1.14
CA LEU A 354 2.62 -12.22 -0.38
C LEU A 354 3.93 -12.93 -0.76
N GLY A 355 4.36 -12.83 -2.03
CA GLY A 355 5.56 -13.50 -2.53
C GLY A 355 6.86 -12.88 -2.04
N GLU A 356 7.97 -13.58 -2.21
CA GLU A 356 9.29 -13.13 -1.75
C GLU A 356 9.88 -12.01 -2.63
N VAL A 357 10.67 -11.12 -2.03
CA VAL A 357 11.49 -10.13 -2.73
C VAL A 357 12.95 -10.39 -2.40
N ASN A 358 13.72 -10.86 -3.38
CA ASN A 358 15.12 -11.22 -3.20
C ASN A 358 16.02 -10.48 -4.20
N VAL A 359 17.02 -9.76 -3.68
CA VAL A 359 18.04 -9.07 -4.48
C VAL A 359 19.42 -9.56 -4.03
N GLU A 360 20.13 -10.28 -4.89
CA GLU A 360 21.49 -10.77 -4.62
C GLU A 360 22.51 -10.17 -5.59
N ILE A 361 23.53 -9.49 -5.05
CA ILE A 361 24.59 -8.82 -5.80
C ILE A 361 25.94 -9.38 -5.36
N SER A 362 26.65 -10.04 -6.27
CA SER A 362 27.98 -10.57 -6.04
C SER A 362 29.05 -9.47 -6.03
N ASP A 363 30.24 -9.79 -5.50
CA ASP A 363 31.37 -8.85 -5.38
C ASP A 363 31.88 -8.33 -6.73
N GLU A 364 31.63 -9.08 -7.81
CA GLU A 364 32.10 -8.74 -9.16
C GLU A 364 31.16 -7.81 -9.93
N ASN A 365 29.98 -7.54 -9.36
CA ASN A 365 28.94 -6.74 -10.00
C ASN A 365 29.02 -5.26 -9.57
N ASP A 366 28.87 -4.37 -10.55
CA ASP A 366 28.82 -2.92 -10.37
C ASP A 366 27.37 -2.47 -10.18
N ILE A 367 26.93 -2.49 -8.93
CA ILE A 367 25.63 -1.94 -8.53
C ILE A 367 25.72 -0.42 -8.39
N SER A 368 24.70 0.29 -8.88
CA SER A 368 24.60 1.75 -8.74
C SER A 368 23.58 2.16 -7.66
N GLY A 369 22.58 1.32 -7.38
CA GLY A 369 21.64 1.52 -6.27
C GLY A 369 20.55 0.46 -6.23
N ILE A 370 19.91 0.30 -5.08
CA ILE A 370 18.79 -0.63 -4.89
C ILE A 370 17.65 0.11 -4.20
N ALA A 371 16.43 -0.06 -4.69
CA ALA A 371 15.21 0.34 -4.01
C ALA A 371 14.24 -0.85 -3.94
N ALA A 372 13.96 -1.34 -2.74
CA ALA A 372 13.16 -2.55 -2.53
C ALA A 372 12.01 -2.30 -1.56
N GLY A 373 10.81 -2.72 -1.96
CA GLY A 373 9.59 -2.60 -1.14
C GLY A 373 8.68 -3.80 -1.24
N GLY A 374 7.84 -4.05 -0.24
CA GLY A 374 6.81 -5.08 -0.34
C GLY A 374 5.68 -4.73 -1.32
N ILE A 375 5.38 -3.44 -1.53
CA ILE A 375 4.39 -2.98 -2.51
C ILE A 375 5.10 -2.39 -3.72
N SER A 376 5.99 -1.41 -3.51
CA SER A 376 6.73 -0.79 -4.62
C SER A 376 8.19 -0.50 -4.28
N GLY A 377 9.08 -0.68 -5.26
CA GLY A 377 10.48 -0.28 -5.13
C GLY A 377 10.61 1.24 -4.99
N SER A 378 9.92 2.00 -5.85
CA SER A 378 9.80 3.46 -5.73
C SER A 378 8.39 3.94 -6.07
N LEU A 379 7.83 4.81 -5.23
CA LEU A 379 6.60 5.55 -5.50
C LEU A 379 6.87 7.06 -5.44
N GLU A 380 6.75 7.73 -6.57
CA GLU A 380 7.04 9.15 -6.69
C GLU A 380 5.88 9.91 -7.32
N LYS A 381 5.50 11.04 -6.70
CA LYS A 381 4.51 11.95 -7.29
C LYS A 381 5.10 13.33 -7.57
N GLU A 382 4.85 13.78 -8.79
CA GLU A 382 5.18 15.10 -9.28
C GLU A 382 3.91 15.95 -9.34
N TYR A 383 3.95 17.10 -8.67
CA TYR A 383 2.87 18.09 -8.68
C TYR A 383 3.32 19.33 -9.43
N ALA A 384 2.56 19.73 -10.45
CA ALA A 384 2.89 20.92 -11.23
C ALA A 384 2.71 22.20 -10.38
N PRO A 385 3.65 23.17 -10.40
CA PRO A 385 3.64 24.36 -9.52
C PRO A 385 2.42 25.29 -9.66
N SER A 386 1.66 25.18 -10.75
CA SER A 386 0.52 26.04 -11.09
C SER A 386 -0.84 25.45 -10.71
N VAL A 387 -0.86 24.32 -10.00
CA VAL A 387 -2.08 23.57 -9.66
C VAL A 387 -2.49 23.87 -8.21
N ILE A 388 -3.75 24.28 -8.02
CA ILE A 388 -4.38 24.30 -6.70
C ILE A 388 -4.76 22.84 -6.41
N ILE A 389 -3.93 22.13 -5.66
CA ILE A 389 -4.35 20.89 -4.99
C ILE A 389 -4.62 21.18 -3.51
N GLU A 390 -5.66 20.56 -2.97
CA GLU A 390 -6.09 20.75 -1.58
C GLU A 390 -5.38 19.80 -0.62
N ALA A 391 -4.90 18.66 -1.11
CA ALA A 391 -4.12 17.66 -0.38
C ALA A 391 -3.30 16.80 -1.34
N LEU A 392 -2.26 16.13 -0.81
CA LEU A 392 -1.52 15.09 -1.54
C LEU A 392 -2.40 13.86 -1.80
N ASP A 393 -2.07 13.13 -2.87
CA ASP A 393 -2.68 11.82 -3.10
C ASP A 393 -2.33 10.90 -1.94
N THR A 394 -3.30 10.06 -1.56
CA THR A 394 -3.18 9.20 -0.39
C THR A 394 -3.59 7.78 -0.75
N GLY A 395 -2.63 6.86 -0.63
CA GLY A 395 -2.88 5.43 -0.79
C GLY A 395 -3.53 4.86 0.45
N LYS A 396 -4.23 3.74 0.31
CA LYS A 396 -5.02 3.18 1.40
C LYS A 396 -4.93 1.67 1.46
N LYS A 397 -4.88 1.09 2.67
CA LYS A 397 -5.04 -0.36 2.88
C LYS A 397 -4.04 -1.18 2.06
N LEU A 398 -2.76 -0.85 2.21
CA LEU A 398 -1.67 -1.57 1.55
C LEU A 398 -1.01 -2.50 2.54
N TYR A 399 -0.93 -3.78 2.20
CA TYR A 399 -0.41 -4.79 3.11
C TYR A 399 0.65 -5.66 2.43
N SER A 400 1.81 -5.74 3.06
CA SER A 400 2.89 -6.60 2.62
C SER A 400 3.13 -7.70 3.66
N TYR A 401 3.09 -8.93 3.20
CA TYR A 401 3.51 -10.12 3.92
C TYR A 401 4.80 -10.70 3.31
N SER A 402 5.38 -10.01 2.32
CA SER A 402 6.57 -10.44 1.60
C SER A 402 7.79 -10.48 2.51
N ASP A 403 8.56 -11.55 2.41
CA ASP A 403 9.92 -11.58 2.95
C ASP A 403 10.85 -10.84 1.99
N ILE A 404 11.61 -9.87 2.53
CA ILE A 404 12.48 -8.99 1.78
C ILE A 404 13.93 -9.32 2.14
N ASN A 405 14.65 -9.91 1.18
CA ASN A 405 16.03 -10.34 1.32
C ASN A 405 16.92 -9.54 0.37
N ILE A 406 17.92 -8.84 0.91
CA ILE A 406 18.91 -8.11 0.11
C ILE A 406 20.30 -8.55 0.55
N ASP A 407 21.04 -9.25 -0.31
CA ASP A 407 22.43 -9.65 -0.06
C ASP A 407 23.37 -9.02 -1.08
N VAL A 408 24.04 -7.95 -0.66
CA VAL A 408 25.08 -7.25 -1.41
C VAL A 408 26.42 -7.57 -0.78
N LYS A 409 27.25 -8.29 -1.54
CA LYS A 409 28.61 -8.65 -1.12
C LYS A 409 29.62 -7.53 -1.49
N GLY A 410 29.41 -6.88 -2.64
CA GLY A 410 30.25 -5.80 -3.18
C GLY A 410 29.81 -4.37 -2.83
N GLY A 411 30.16 -3.41 -3.70
CA GLY A 411 29.78 -1.99 -3.58
C GLY A 411 30.72 -1.12 -2.73
N GLY A 412 30.33 0.14 -2.53
CA GLY A 412 31.15 1.15 -1.84
C GLY A 412 30.35 2.33 -1.33
N ASP A 413 31.02 3.22 -0.59
CA ASP A 413 30.44 4.34 0.18
C ASP A 413 29.60 5.36 -0.63
N GLY A 414 29.53 5.23 -1.96
CA GLY A 414 28.70 6.06 -2.85
C GLY A 414 27.38 5.43 -3.30
N ILE A 415 27.21 4.12 -3.07
CA ILE A 415 26.02 3.36 -3.49
C ILE A 415 25.01 3.36 -2.37
N THR A 416 23.74 3.59 -2.70
CA THR A 416 22.64 3.62 -1.74
C THR A 416 21.68 2.46 -1.95
N ILE A 417 21.34 1.78 -0.86
CA ILE A 417 20.28 0.79 -0.76
C ILE A 417 19.15 1.42 0.06
N SER A 418 17.94 1.49 -0.50
CA SER A 418 16.73 1.95 0.21
C SER A 418 15.74 0.80 0.28
N ALA A 419 15.51 0.27 1.48
CA ALA A 419 14.68 -0.92 1.69
C ALA A 419 13.57 -0.64 2.70
N GLY A 420 12.34 -0.94 2.34
CA GLY A 420 11.20 -0.79 3.23
C GLY A 420 10.21 -1.93 3.15
N GLY A 421 9.47 -2.20 4.22
CA GLY A 421 8.47 -3.26 4.22
C GLY A 421 7.32 -3.01 3.24
N ILE A 422 7.00 -1.74 2.99
CA ILE A 422 6.01 -1.32 1.98
C ILE A 422 6.69 -0.68 0.77
N PHE A 423 7.59 0.28 1.00
CA PHE A 423 8.24 1.04 -0.08
C PHE A 423 9.75 1.10 0.06
N GLY A 424 10.51 0.90 -1.02
CA GLY A 424 11.93 1.27 -0.99
C GLY A 424 12.08 2.79 -0.83
N ILE A 425 11.41 3.52 -1.71
CA ILE A 425 11.37 4.99 -1.75
C ILE A 425 9.93 5.45 -1.90
N VAL A 426 9.53 6.48 -1.14
CA VAL A 426 8.23 7.15 -1.28
C VAL A 426 8.40 8.66 -1.24
N ILE A 427 7.90 9.36 -2.26
CA ILE A 427 8.05 10.81 -2.41
C ILE A 427 6.70 11.47 -2.71
N ASN A 428 6.36 12.49 -1.92
CA ASN A 428 5.18 13.34 -2.08
C ASN A 428 3.84 12.57 -2.11
N HIS A 429 3.69 11.52 -1.30
CA HIS A 429 2.48 10.71 -1.31
C HIS A 429 2.08 10.29 0.10
N GLY A 430 0.81 10.50 0.47
CA GLY A 430 0.27 10.10 1.77
C GLY A 430 -0.15 8.64 1.83
N MET A 431 -0.35 8.10 3.03
CA MET A 431 -0.77 6.70 3.26
C MET A 431 -1.72 6.59 4.45
N ILE A 432 -2.72 5.71 4.33
CA ILE A 432 -3.68 5.41 5.40
C ILE A 432 -3.87 3.89 5.53
N ASN A 433 -3.83 3.39 6.77
CA ASN A 433 -4.16 2.00 7.13
C ASN A 433 -3.32 0.97 6.39
N SER A 434 -2.00 1.06 6.47
CA SER A 434 -1.09 0.15 5.77
C SER A 434 -0.25 -0.65 6.76
N GLY A 435 0.19 -1.85 6.39
CA GLY A 435 0.98 -2.67 7.30
C GLY A 435 1.92 -3.67 6.67
N TYR A 436 3.02 -3.92 7.37
CA TYR A 436 4.06 -4.87 6.98
C TYR A 436 4.17 -5.98 8.03
N PHE A 437 4.12 -7.23 7.56
CA PHE A 437 4.03 -8.43 8.40
C PHE A 437 5.01 -9.55 8.01
N GLY A 438 5.85 -9.33 6.99
CA GLY A 438 6.90 -10.29 6.60
C GLY A 438 8.18 -10.10 7.41
N GLU A 439 9.29 -10.63 6.90
CA GLU A 439 10.62 -10.46 7.47
C GLU A 439 11.57 -9.74 6.52
N MET A 440 12.47 -8.92 7.06
CA MET A 440 13.44 -8.16 6.27
C MET A 440 14.86 -8.48 6.72
N TYR A 441 15.66 -9.02 5.81
CA TYR A 441 17.07 -9.35 6.02
C TYR A 441 17.94 -8.62 5.02
N ILE A 442 18.83 -7.76 5.50
CA ILE A 442 19.70 -6.95 4.65
C ILE A 442 21.15 -7.16 5.03
N ARG A 443 21.95 -7.60 4.05
CA ARG A 443 23.40 -7.51 4.07
C ARG A 443 23.84 -6.51 3.00
N SER A 444 24.37 -5.37 3.40
CA SER A 444 24.62 -4.25 2.46
C SER A 444 26.08 -4.09 2.02
N GLY A 445 27.00 -4.96 2.45
CA GLY A 445 28.42 -4.80 2.16
C GLY A 445 28.95 -3.45 2.65
N SER A 446 29.64 -2.71 1.78
CA SER A 446 30.15 -1.36 2.07
C SER A 446 29.21 -0.23 1.61
N CYS A 447 28.00 -0.55 1.14
CA CYS A 447 27.03 0.45 0.67
C CYS A 447 26.40 1.24 1.83
N ASN A 448 25.89 2.43 1.52
CA ASN A 448 25.01 3.16 2.42
C ASN A 448 23.62 2.53 2.40
N LEU A 449 23.05 2.29 3.58
CA LEU A 449 21.76 1.66 3.75
C LEU A 449 20.76 2.62 4.42
N HIS A 450 19.59 2.77 3.81
CA HIS A 450 18.39 3.36 4.40
C HIS A 450 17.33 2.26 4.55
N ALA A 451 16.97 1.90 5.79
CA ALA A 451 16.07 0.78 6.04
C ALA A 451 14.96 1.13 7.05
N GLY A 452 13.74 0.67 6.81
CA GLY A 452 12.69 0.73 7.82
C GLY A 452 11.48 -0.14 7.54
N GLY A 453 10.66 -0.38 8.55
CA GLY A 453 9.52 -1.29 8.43
C GLY A 453 8.45 -0.79 7.46
N PHE A 454 8.30 0.52 7.29
CA PHE A 454 7.41 1.11 6.31
C PHE A 454 8.14 1.47 5.01
N SER A 455 9.19 2.30 5.11
CA SER A 455 9.97 2.72 3.95
C SER A 455 11.48 2.78 4.17
N GLY A 456 12.28 2.61 3.11
CA GLY A 456 13.70 2.94 3.19
C GLY A 456 13.91 4.45 3.32
N ARG A 457 13.28 5.19 2.40
CA ARG A 457 13.34 6.66 2.32
C ARG A 457 11.94 7.23 2.10
N ALA A 458 11.55 8.22 2.91
CA ALA A 458 10.30 8.96 2.76
C ALA A 458 10.58 10.48 2.71
N GLU A 459 10.18 11.14 1.63
CA GLU A 459 10.44 12.57 1.47
C GLU A 459 9.24 13.32 0.93
N ASN A 460 9.04 14.50 1.50
CA ASN A 460 8.12 15.49 0.97
C ASN A 460 8.92 16.72 0.56
N SER A 461 8.76 17.12 -0.69
CA SER A 461 9.34 18.34 -1.25
C SER A 461 8.25 19.37 -1.58
N THR A 462 7.02 19.14 -1.13
CA THR A 462 5.87 19.98 -1.43
C THR A 462 5.47 20.83 -0.22
N VAL A 463 4.63 21.83 -0.46
CA VAL A 463 4.06 22.65 0.61
C VAL A 463 2.91 21.95 1.37
N TRP A 464 2.44 20.80 0.87
CA TRP A 464 1.32 20.06 1.45
C TRP A 464 1.84 19.00 2.40
N GLU A 465 1.05 18.68 3.44
CA GLU A 465 1.43 17.66 4.41
C GLU A 465 1.42 16.27 3.75
N MET A 466 2.55 15.57 3.85
CA MET A 466 2.65 14.14 3.59
C MET A 466 2.45 13.40 4.92
N ALA A 467 1.31 12.72 5.05
CA ALA A 467 0.94 12.02 6.27
C ALA A 467 0.82 10.50 6.06
N PHE A 468 1.40 9.73 6.98
CA PHE A 468 1.23 8.29 7.11
C PHE A 468 0.43 7.97 8.37
N ARG A 469 -0.76 7.41 8.21
CA ARG A 469 -1.73 7.19 9.29
C ARG A 469 -2.13 5.73 9.39
N GLY A 470 -2.32 5.22 10.60
CA GLY A 470 -2.80 3.84 10.79
C GLY A 470 -1.77 2.80 10.35
N ILE A 471 -0.48 3.03 10.62
CA ILE A 471 0.60 2.16 10.14
C ILE A 471 0.84 1.03 11.14
N THR A 472 0.90 -0.21 10.65
CA THR A 472 1.18 -1.40 11.48
C THR A 472 2.41 -2.15 11.01
N ILE A 473 3.44 -2.32 11.87
CA ILE A 473 4.65 -3.07 11.53
C ILE A 473 4.84 -4.25 12.50
N GLU A 474 4.62 -5.47 12.03
CA GLU A 474 4.81 -6.70 12.79
C GLU A 474 5.93 -7.57 12.20
N ALA A 475 7.00 -6.93 11.77
CA ALA A 475 8.08 -7.57 11.03
C ALA A 475 9.38 -7.65 11.82
N ILE A 476 10.17 -8.70 11.58
CA ILE A 476 11.57 -8.75 12.01
C ILE A 476 12.41 -8.01 10.98
N ILE A 477 13.28 -7.10 11.43
CA ILE A 477 14.21 -6.37 10.55
C ILE A 477 15.63 -6.62 11.05
N GLU A 478 16.43 -7.35 10.29
CA GLU A 478 17.83 -7.65 10.57
C GLU A 478 18.76 -7.04 9.52
N ILE A 479 19.76 -6.31 10.00
CA ILE A 479 20.69 -5.57 9.16
C ILE A 479 22.12 -5.96 9.52
N ARG A 480 22.90 -6.32 8.51
CA ARG A 480 24.36 -6.50 8.57
C ARG A 480 25.05 -5.59 7.58
N SER A 481 25.90 -4.68 8.05
CA SER A 481 26.57 -3.72 7.17
C SER A 481 28.00 -3.44 7.60
N ALA A 482 28.89 -3.24 6.63
CA ALA A 482 30.20 -2.62 6.83
C ALA A 482 30.20 -1.12 6.44
N GLY A 483 29.17 -0.65 5.72
CA GLY A 483 28.98 0.74 5.30
C GLY A 483 28.12 1.58 6.26
N GLY A 484 27.72 2.77 5.80
CA GLY A 484 26.81 3.65 6.56
C GLY A 484 25.41 3.05 6.68
N VAL A 485 24.78 3.15 7.85
CA VAL A 485 23.42 2.66 8.08
C VAL A 485 22.58 3.75 8.71
N TYR A 486 21.44 4.04 8.10
CA TYR A 486 20.33 4.83 8.63
C TYR A 486 19.11 3.91 8.68
N ALA A 487 18.77 3.42 9.87
CA ALA A 487 17.67 2.49 10.04
C ALA A 487 16.73 2.93 11.16
N GLY A 488 15.44 2.78 10.92
CA GLY A 488 14.39 3.10 11.88
C GLY A 488 13.24 2.12 11.78
N GLY A 489 12.44 2.01 12.83
CA GLY A 489 11.32 1.07 12.83
C GLY A 489 10.26 1.37 11.76
N LEU A 490 10.08 2.66 11.42
CA LEU A 490 9.19 3.08 10.33
C LEU A 490 9.97 3.39 9.05
N ALA A 491 10.97 4.26 9.14
CA ALA A 491 11.76 4.64 7.98
C ALA A 491 13.23 4.83 8.30
N GLY A 492 14.10 4.58 7.32
CA GLY A 492 15.54 4.82 7.44
C GLY A 492 15.88 6.31 7.36
N ILE A 493 15.29 7.00 6.39
CA ILE A 493 15.37 8.47 6.24
C ILE A 493 13.98 9.06 6.04
N THR A 494 13.73 10.18 6.72
CA THR A 494 12.49 10.96 6.59
C THR A 494 12.78 12.44 6.42
N SER A 495 12.07 13.12 5.52
CA SER A 495 12.09 14.58 5.38
C SER A 495 10.68 15.12 5.19
N GLU A 496 10.22 15.99 6.10
CA GLU A 496 8.91 16.67 6.01
C GLU A 496 7.70 15.72 5.93
N VAL A 497 7.76 14.59 6.64
CA VAL A 497 6.70 13.57 6.73
C VAL A 497 6.11 13.51 8.14
N VAL A 498 4.77 13.44 8.24
CA VAL A 498 4.02 13.30 9.50
C VAL A 498 3.56 11.86 9.66
N TYR A 499 3.73 11.30 10.86
CA TYR A 499 3.23 9.97 11.20
C TYR A 499 2.22 10.05 12.35
N SER A 500 1.11 9.32 12.25
CA SER A 500 0.11 9.23 13.31
C SER A 500 -0.54 7.84 13.37
N GLU A 501 -1.14 7.49 14.52
CA GLU A 501 -1.87 6.23 14.70
C GLU A 501 -1.04 4.98 14.38
N ILE A 502 0.20 4.96 14.86
CA ILE A 502 1.16 3.87 14.60
C ILE A 502 0.95 2.74 15.62
N THR A 503 0.86 1.50 15.13
CA THR A 503 0.67 0.30 15.95
C THR A 503 1.80 -0.70 15.73
N LYS A 504 2.52 -1.10 16.78
CA LYS A 504 3.66 -2.05 16.74
C LYS A 504 4.75 -1.61 15.76
N VAL A 505 5.91 -1.22 16.31
CA VAL A 505 7.06 -0.87 15.49
C VAL A 505 8.30 -1.41 16.17
N PRO A 506 8.75 -2.63 15.80
CA PRO A 506 10.01 -3.15 16.30
C PRO A 506 11.16 -2.29 15.75
N LEU A 507 12.18 -2.11 16.58
CA LEU A 507 13.42 -1.49 16.13
C LEU A 507 14.25 -2.51 15.34
N PRO A 508 14.92 -2.09 14.25
CA PRO A 508 15.83 -2.97 13.53
C PRO A 508 16.97 -3.48 14.41
N SER A 509 17.32 -4.76 14.24
CA SER A 509 18.54 -5.34 14.77
C SER A 509 19.69 -5.03 13.82
N ILE A 510 20.76 -4.37 14.31
CA ILE A 510 21.88 -3.92 13.47
C ILE A 510 23.19 -4.54 13.97
N GLU A 511 23.87 -5.26 13.09
CA GLU A 511 25.21 -5.80 13.29
C GLU A 511 26.21 -5.12 12.34
N THR A 512 27.24 -4.51 12.91
CA THR A 512 28.33 -3.91 12.11
C THR A 512 29.38 -4.96 11.79
N LEU A 513 29.64 -5.17 10.50
CA LEU A 513 30.71 -6.04 10.03
C LEU A 513 32.05 -5.29 10.11
N SER A 514 33.09 -5.96 10.62
CA SER A 514 34.42 -5.37 10.67
C SER A 514 34.99 -5.28 9.27
N ALA A 515 35.12 -4.06 8.72
CA ALA A 515 35.83 -3.84 7.47
C ALA A 515 37.26 -4.38 7.58
N SER A 516 37.67 -5.26 6.67
CA SER A 516 39.07 -5.65 6.55
C SER A 516 39.87 -4.48 5.96
N GLY A 517 40.25 -3.52 6.82
CA GLY A 517 41.26 -2.49 6.55
C GLY A 517 40.74 -1.11 6.14
N GLY A 518 40.36 -0.27 7.12
CA GLY A 518 40.12 1.17 6.93
C GLY A 518 39.42 1.80 8.15
N PRO A 519 39.64 3.08 8.50
CA PRO A 519 39.10 3.67 9.71
C PRO A 519 37.57 3.81 9.60
N GLY A 520 36.86 2.99 10.38
CA GLY A 520 35.40 2.89 10.35
C GLY A 520 34.68 4.19 10.72
N SER A 521 33.77 4.60 9.86
CA SER A 521 32.61 5.41 10.23
C SER A 521 31.72 4.55 11.16
N ARG A 522 31.32 5.11 12.31
CA ARG A 522 30.37 4.43 13.20
C ARG A 522 28.96 4.58 12.62
N PRO A 523 28.10 3.54 12.70
CA PRO A 523 26.70 3.68 12.32
C PRO A 523 26.04 4.79 13.15
N GLN A 524 25.31 5.68 12.49
CA GLN A 524 24.42 6.63 13.14
C GLN A 524 23.05 5.96 13.24
N ILE A 525 22.72 5.45 14.41
CA ILE A 525 21.34 5.08 14.72
C ILE A 525 20.55 6.39 14.71
N ALA A 526 19.56 6.52 13.83
CA ALA A 526 18.64 7.65 13.89
C ALA A 526 17.91 7.57 15.25
N GLU A 527 18.24 8.48 16.15
CA GLU A 527 17.61 8.58 17.47
C GLU A 527 16.12 8.91 17.31
N GLU A 528 15.28 8.11 17.99
CA GLU A 528 13.89 8.35 18.42
C GLU A 528 12.99 9.28 17.57
N TYR A 529 12.06 8.67 16.83
CA TYR A 529 10.69 9.19 16.74
C TYR A 529 9.73 8.16 17.33
N VAL A 530 9.76 8.04 18.66
CA VAL A 530 8.60 7.53 19.39
C VAL A 530 7.59 8.67 19.39
N ALA A 531 6.57 8.58 18.52
CA ALA A 531 5.41 9.43 18.61
C ALA A 531 4.67 9.11 19.92
N TYR A 532 5.09 9.73 21.03
CA TYR A 532 4.19 9.98 22.15
C TYR A 532 3.40 11.24 21.81
N GLU A 533 2.12 11.10 21.51
CA GLU A 533 1.11 12.03 21.99
C GLU A 533 -0.21 11.26 22.23
N LEU A 534 -0.76 11.50 23.42
CA LEU A 534 -1.91 10.82 24.05
C LEU A 534 -3.25 11.09 23.36
#